data_AF-A0A3A8EEV6-F1
#
_entry.id   AF-A0A3A8EEV6-F1
#
_cell.length_a   1.000
_cell.length_b   1.000
_cell.length_c   1.000
_cell.angle_alpha   90.00
_cell.angle_beta   90.00
_cell.angle_gamma   90.00
#
_symmetry.space_group_name_H-M   'P 1'
#
loop_
_entity.id
_entity.type
_entity.pdbx_description
1 polymer ?
#
loop_
_entity_poly.entity_id
_entity_poly.type
_entity_poly.pdbx_seq_one_letter_code
_entity_poly.pdbx_strand_id
1 'polypeptide(L)'
;MAKYSQEFKLEVVQYYLTTNSGYSRTGQQFSIERTMVRRWVREFKAQGINALKTGKPRMRHSTDFKYQVVLSVIQDGLSTHDTAQKFNLKQRATVSIWLKQYREQ
;
A
#
# COMPACT_ATOMS: atom_id res chain seq x y z
N MET A 1 -6.72 1.30 -9.21
CA MET A 1 -7.62 2.14 -8.37
C MET A 1 -8.09 1.33 -7.18
N ALA A 2 -8.31 1.93 -6.02
CA ALA A 2 -8.93 1.23 -4.90
C ALA A 2 -10.41 0.98 -5.23
N LYS A 3 -10.87 -0.28 -5.09
CA LYS A 3 -12.25 -0.68 -5.44
C LYS A 3 -13.33 -0.01 -4.57
N TYR A 4 -12.97 0.42 -3.36
CA TYR A 4 -13.85 1.05 -2.39
C TYR A 4 -13.16 2.27 -1.79
N SER A 5 -13.88 3.39 -1.66
CA SER A 5 -13.38 4.62 -1.01
C SER A 5 -13.21 4.42 0.51
N GLN A 6 -12.42 5.27 1.15
CA GLN A 6 -12.23 5.23 2.60
C GLN A 6 -13.54 5.53 3.33
N GLU A 7 -14.33 6.46 2.79
CA GLU A 7 -15.65 6.86 3.31
C GLU A 7 -16.63 5.68 3.29
N PHE A 8 -16.71 4.96 2.16
CA PHE A 8 -17.55 3.77 2.07
C PHE A 8 -17.16 2.70 3.10
N LYS A 9 -15.86 2.44 3.26
CA LYS A 9 -15.40 1.49 4.29
C LYS A 9 -15.78 1.93 5.70
N LEU A 10 -15.71 3.23 5.97
CA LEU A 10 -16.07 3.79 7.27
C LEU A 10 -17.57 3.59 7.54
N GLU A 11 -18.41 3.86 6.56
CA GLU A 11 -19.86 3.66 6.64
C GLU A 11 -20.21 2.19 6.96
N VAL A 12 -19.59 1.24 6.26
CA VAL A 12 -19.77 -0.20 6.53
C VAL A 12 -19.37 -0.57 7.96
N VAL A 13 -18.23 -0.06 8.44
CA VAL A 13 -17.74 -0.36 9.79
C VAL A 13 -18.64 0.28 10.85
N GLN A 14 -19.07 1.53 10.66
CA GLN A 14 -19.99 2.19 11.57
C GLN A 14 -21.33 1.47 11.65
N TYR A 15 -21.89 1.08 10.50
CA TYR A 15 -23.12 0.28 10.47
C TYR A 15 -22.94 -1.02 11.25
N TYR A 16 -21.84 -1.75 11.05
CA TYR A 16 -21.56 -2.96 11.83
C TYR A 16 -21.53 -2.68 13.35
N LEU A 17 -20.87 -1.60 13.78
CA LEU A 17 -20.72 -1.25 15.19
C LEU A 17 -22.04 -0.80 15.83
N THR A 18 -22.89 -0.09 15.10
CA THR A 18 -24.18 0.41 15.60
C THR A 18 -25.24 -0.67 15.65
N THR A 19 -25.36 -1.50 14.60
CA THR A 19 -26.48 -2.45 14.47
C THR A 19 -26.18 -3.82 15.09
N ASN A 20 -24.90 -4.14 15.37
CA ASN A 20 -24.43 -5.44 15.83
C ASN A 20 -24.95 -6.64 15.00
N SER A 21 -25.29 -6.38 13.73
CA SER A 21 -25.99 -7.29 12.80
C SER A 21 -25.18 -8.53 12.39
N GLY A 22 -23.91 -8.61 12.81
CA GLY A 22 -22.98 -9.63 12.38
C GLY A 22 -22.43 -9.40 10.95
N TYR A 23 -21.24 -9.94 10.68
CA TYR A 23 -20.50 -9.67 9.43
C TYR A 23 -21.25 -10.06 8.15
N SER A 24 -22.03 -11.15 8.20
CA SER A 24 -22.77 -11.65 7.03
C SER A 24 -23.91 -10.71 6.61
N ARG A 25 -24.67 -10.21 7.59
CA ARG A 25 -25.81 -9.32 7.35
C ARG A 25 -25.35 -7.94 6.91
N THR A 26 -24.29 -7.41 7.52
CA THR A 26 -23.63 -6.18 7.04
C THR A 26 -23.12 -6.35 5.61
N GLY A 27 -22.51 -7.50 5.29
CA GLY A 27 -22.05 -7.78 3.93
C GLY A 27 -23.19 -7.74 2.91
N GLN A 28 -24.32 -8.40 3.21
CA GLN A 28 -25.51 -8.39 2.35
C GLN A 28 -26.07 -6.97 2.16
N GLN A 29 -26.17 -6.18 3.24
CA GLN A 29 -26.69 -4.81 3.19
C GLN A 29 -25.91 -3.92 2.21
N PHE A 30 -24.59 -4.05 2.20
CA PHE A 30 -23.70 -3.24 1.36
C PHE A 30 -23.27 -3.97 0.08
N SER A 31 -23.84 -5.13 -0.24
CA SER A 31 -23.45 -5.98 -1.38
C SER A 31 -21.94 -6.27 -1.45
N ILE A 32 -21.34 -6.58 -0.30
CA ILE A 32 -19.92 -6.93 -0.17
C ILE A 32 -19.74 -8.23 0.61
N GLU A 33 -18.59 -8.88 0.43
CA GLU A 33 -18.31 -10.10 1.15
C GLU A 33 -18.11 -9.87 2.66
N ARG A 34 -18.64 -10.78 3.48
CA ARG A 34 -18.47 -10.78 4.94
C ARG A 34 -17.00 -10.77 5.38
N THR A 35 -16.12 -11.35 4.57
CA THR A 35 -14.66 -11.37 4.78
C THR A 35 -14.07 -9.95 4.72
N MET A 36 -14.58 -9.13 3.81
CA MET A 36 -14.16 -7.75 3.63
C MET A 36 -14.65 -6.86 4.77
N VAL A 37 -15.91 -7.04 5.19
CA VAL A 37 -16.44 -6.38 6.41
C VAL A 37 -15.59 -6.71 7.62
N ARG A 38 -15.33 -8.01 7.87
CA ARG A 38 -14.50 -8.46 9.00
C ARG A 38 -13.12 -7.82 8.97
N ARG A 39 -12.49 -7.75 7.79
CA ARG A 39 -11.18 -7.14 7.61
C ARG A 39 -11.20 -5.65 7.98
N TRP A 40 -12.13 -4.88 7.44
CA TRP A 40 -12.22 -3.45 7.71
C TRP A 40 -12.55 -3.15 9.17
N VAL A 41 -13.44 -3.93 9.79
CA VAL A 41 -13.73 -3.81 11.22
C VAL A 41 -12.47 -4.09 12.07
N ARG A 42 -11.68 -5.11 11.71
CA ARG A 42 -10.42 -5.42 12.41
C ARG A 42 -9.39 -4.32 12.22
N GLU A 43 -9.20 -3.83 11.00
CA GLU A 43 -8.31 -2.73 10.67
C GLU A 43 -8.70 -1.46 11.45
N PHE A 44 -9.99 -1.11 11.46
CA PHE A 44 -10.53 0.02 12.21
C PHE A 44 -10.33 -0.12 13.73
N LYS A 45 -10.56 -1.31 14.30
CA LYS A 45 -10.31 -1.55 15.73
C LYS A 45 -8.84 -1.43 16.13
N ALA A 46 -7.90 -1.69 15.20
CA ALA A 46 -6.47 -1.65 15.49
C ALA A 46 -5.87 -0.25 15.34
N GLN A 47 -6.25 0.52 14.31
CA GLN A 47 -5.60 1.79 13.96
C GLN A 47 -6.60 2.90 13.60
N GLY A 48 -7.89 2.71 13.91
CA GLY A 48 -8.95 3.67 13.63
C GLY A 48 -9.16 3.92 12.14
N ILE A 49 -9.63 5.13 11.81
CA ILE A 49 -9.91 5.55 10.43
C ILE A 49 -8.69 5.47 9.51
N ASN A 50 -7.48 5.64 10.05
CA ASN A 50 -6.23 5.58 9.27
C ASN A 50 -5.98 4.20 8.66
N ALA A 51 -6.50 3.15 9.28
CA ALA A 51 -6.41 1.78 8.78
C ALA A 51 -7.23 1.54 7.50
N LEU A 52 -8.30 2.33 7.31
CA LEU A 52 -9.20 2.19 6.17
C LEU A 52 -8.70 2.91 4.90
N LYS A 53 -7.58 3.64 5.01
CA LYS A 53 -6.95 4.37 3.89
C LYS A 53 -6.84 3.48 2.65
N THR A 54 -7.23 4.06 1.52
CA THR A 54 -7.38 3.35 0.26
C THR A 54 -6.05 3.30 -0.47
N GLY A 55 -5.40 2.15 -0.38
CA GLY A 55 -4.17 1.84 -1.09
C GLY A 55 -3.21 1.10 -0.18
N LYS A 56 -2.43 0.16 -0.73
CA LYS A 56 -1.20 -0.22 -0.05
C LYS A 56 -0.40 1.07 0.14
N PRO A 57 0.22 1.33 1.30
CA PRO A 57 1.29 2.31 1.31
C PRO A 57 2.25 1.84 0.22
N ARG A 58 2.29 2.57 -0.91
CA ARG A 58 3.42 2.42 -1.84
C ARG A 58 4.60 2.64 -0.92
N MET A 59 5.53 1.68 -0.88
CA MET A 59 6.80 1.87 -0.21
C MET A 59 7.42 3.08 -0.90
N ARG A 60 7.15 4.26 -0.34
CA ARG A 60 7.57 5.53 -0.89
C ARG A 60 9.02 5.60 -0.49
N HIS A 61 9.87 5.08 -1.36
CA HIS A 61 11.29 5.33 -1.29
C HIS A 61 11.45 6.85 -1.29
N SER A 62 11.98 7.38 -0.18
CA SER A 62 12.32 8.79 -0.05
C SER A 62 13.19 9.21 -1.23
N THR A 63 13.10 10.48 -1.64
CA THR A 63 13.92 11.00 -2.74
C THR A 63 15.41 10.78 -2.46
N ASP A 64 15.84 10.97 -1.22
CA ASP A 64 17.18 10.67 -0.73
C ASP A 64 17.57 9.20 -0.93
N PHE A 65 16.71 8.27 -0.54
CA PHE A 65 16.95 6.84 -0.73
C PHE A 65 17.07 6.47 -2.21
N LYS A 66 16.21 7.02 -3.08
CA LYS A 66 16.32 6.79 -4.54
C LYS A 66 17.63 7.34 -5.09
N TYR A 67 18.07 8.50 -4.60
CA TYR A 67 19.31 9.14 -4.99
C TYR A 67 20.52 8.29 -4.59
N GLN A 68 20.56 7.76 -3.36
CA GLN A 68 21.62 6.83 -2.92
C GLN A 68 21.68 5.56 -3.77
N VAL A 69 20.52 5.00 -4.13
CA VAL A 69 20.44 3.81 -4.99
C VAL A 69 20.94 4.10 -6.41
N VAL A 70 20.66 5.28 -6.97
CA VAL A 70 21.16 5.66 -8.30
C VAL A 70 22.66 6.01 -8.26
N LEU A 71 23.12 6.71 -7.22
CA LEU A 71 24.52 7.06 -7.05
C LEU A 71 25.41 5.82 -6.93
N SER A 72 24.99 4.79 -6.20
CA SER A 72 25.75 3.55 -6.10
C SER A 72 25.89 2.83 -7.45
N VAL A 73 24.92 2.93 -8.36
CA VAL A 73 25.07 2.41 -9.73
C VAL A 73 26.08 3.21 -10.55
N ILE A 74 26.08 4.54 -10.40
CA ILE A 74 26.91 5.46 -11.21
C ILE A 74 28.35 5.53 -10.68
N GLN A 75 28.53 5.59 -9.36
CA GLN A 75 29.83 5.75 -8.68
C GLN A 75 30.51 4.42 -8.42
N ASP A 76 29.80 3.41 -7.91
CA ASP A 76 30.40 2.10 -7.62
C ASP A 76 30.47 1.21 -8.87
N GLY A 77 29.87 1.63 -10.00
CA GLY A 77 29.79 0.84 -11.24
C GLY A 77 28.98 -0.45 -11.10
N LEU A 78 28.16 -0.57 -10.05
CA LEU A 78 27.41 -1.78 -9.74
C LEU A 78 26.30 -2.00 -10.77
N SER A 79 26.04 -3.27 -11.07
CA SER A 79 24.90 -3.63 -11.89
C SER A 79 23.58 -3.27 -11.17
N THR A 80 22.51 -3.11 -11.95
CA THR A 80 21.16 -2.90 -11.39
C THR A 80 20.71 -4.06 -10.51
N HIS A 81 21.24 -5.26 -10.77
CA HIS A 81 20.99 -6.45 -9.98
C HIS A 81 21.71 -6.40 -8.62
N ASP A 82 23.00 -6.12 -8.61
CA ASP A 82 23.80 -6.06 -7.37
C ASP A 82 23.31 -4.94 -6.46
N THR A 83 22.93 -3.81 -7.05
CA THR A 83 22.31 -2.70 -6.32
C THR A 83 20.96 -3.11 -5.72
N ALA A 84 20.10 -3.81 -6.47
CA ALA A 84 18.84 -4.30 -5.93
C ALA A 84 19.03 -5.28 -4.75
N GLN A 85 20.07 -6.12 -4.80
CA GLN A 85 20.45 -6.99 -3.68
C GLN A 85 20.95 -6.18 -2.48
N LYS A 86 21.89 -5.25 -2.70
CA LYS A 86 22.49 -4.38 -1.67
C LYS A 86 21.44 -3.60 -0.88
N PHE A 87 20.40 -3.10 -1.57
CA PHE A 87 19.32 -2.29 -0.97
C PHE A 87 18.04 -3.08 -0.66
N ASN A 88 18.08 -4.42 -0.74
CA ASN A 88 16.95 -5.32 -0.48
C ASN A 88 15.65 -4.94 -1.23
N LEU A 89 15.79 -4.55 -2.50
CA LEU A 89 14.68 -4.10 -3.32
C LEU A 89 13.92 -5.29 -3.88
N LYS A 90 12.66 -5.47 -3.43
CA LYS A 90 11.78 -6.58 -3.86
C LYS A 90 11.47 -6.61 -5.36
N GLN A 91 11.65 -5.52 -6.08
CA GLN A 91 11.36 -5.42 -7.51
C GLN A 91 12.62 -5.09 -8.29
N ARG A 92 13.10 -6.06 -9.09
CA ARG A 92 14.33 -5.93 -9.89
C ARG A 92 14.29 -4.75 -10.86
N ALA A 93 13.11 -4.43 -11.40
CA ALA A 93 12.94 -3.32 -12.35
C ALA A 93 13.02 -1.93 -11.70
N THR A 94 12.97 -1.82 -10.37
CA THR A 94 12.89 -0.53 -9.67
C THR A 94 14.16 0.30 -9.86
N VAL A 95 15.35 -0.31 -9.79
CA VAL A 95 16.63 0.39 -9.98
C VAL A 95 16.77 0.90 -11.42
N SER A 96 16.43 0.07 -12.40
CA SER A 96 16.49 0.44 -13.82
C SER A 96 15.57 1.62 -14.16
N ILE A 97 14.36 1.65 -13.57
CA ILE A 97 13.41 2.76 -13.75
C ILE A 97 13.98 4.06 -13.16
N TRP A 98 14.55 4.02 -11.95
CA TRP A 98 15.13 5.21 -11.32
C TRP A 98 16.37 5.73 -12.04
N LEU A 99 17.23 4.83 -12.53
CA LEU A 99 18.40 5.21 -13.32
C LEU A 99 17.99 5.92 -14.62
N LYS A 100 16.96 5.40 -15.30
CA LYS A 100 16.42 6.04 -16.51
C LYS A 100 15.89 7.44 -16.20
N GLN A 101 15.07 7.58 -15.15
CA GLN A 101 14.52 8.86 -14.70
C GLN A 101 15.59 9.88 -14.26
N TYR A 102 16.76 9.42 -13.79
CA TYR A 102 17.87 10.29 -13.44
C TYR A 102 18.63 10.81 -14.68
N ARG A 103 18.72 10.00 -15.74
CA ARG A 103 19.38 10.37 -17.00
C ARG A 103 18.51 11.24 -17.91
N GLU A 104 17.20 11.23 -17.71
CA GLU A 104 16.21 12.04 -18.45
C GLU A 104 15.91 13.39 -17.77
N GLN A 105 16.60 13.72 -16.67
CA GLN A 105 16.57 15.05 -16.03
C GLN A 105 17.74 15.91 -16.50
#